data_AF-A0A059G0U3-F1
#
_entry.id   AF-A0A059G0U3-F1
#
_cell.length_a   1.000
_cell.length_b   1.000
_cell.length_c   1.000
_cell.angle_alpha   90.00
_cell.angle_beta   90.00
_cell.angle_gamma   90.00
#
_symmetry.space_group_name_H-M   'P 1'
#
loop_
_entity.id
_entity.type
_entity.pdbx_description
1 polymer ?
#
loop_
_entity_poly.entity_id
_entity_poly.type
_entity_poly.pdbx_seq_one_letter_code
_entity_poly.pdbx_strand_id
1 'polypeptide(L)'
;FSTDAWTFLDFPADHEVRHQDLASNFALKIHALLCRDYLKGRDWYDFSWYVARGVFPNLAHLQAALIQFGPWSGQKDLKVDTAWLNRALGDRIDTVDWEVARTDVRRFLRPDELKSLDLWSPRFFSAKLAKLIASAG
;
A
#
# COMPACT_ATOMS: atom_id res chain seq x y z
N PHE A 1 0.34 -11.90 13.44
CA PHE A 1 0.56 -11.70 11.99
C PHE A 1 1.37 -10.44 11.70
N SER A 2 1.17 -9.33 12.41
CA SER A 2 2.10 -8.19 12.34
C SER A 2 3.46 -8.59 12.90
N THR A 3 4.53 -8.13 12.26
CA THR A 3 5.92 -8.25 12.74
C THR A 3 6.43 -6.86 13.12
N ASP A 4 7.11 -6.80 14.25
CA ASP A 4 7.80 -5.58 14.69
C ASP A 4 9.29 -5.66 14.35
N ALA A 5 9.89 -4.48 14.17
CA ALA A 5 11.31 -4.27 14.01
C ALA A 5 11.78 -3.25 15.06
N TRP A 6 13.06 -3.36 15.40
CA TRP A 6 13.74 -2.47 16.33
C TRP A 6 14.91 -1.83 15.60
N THR A 7 14.98 -0.51 15.69
CA THR A 7 16.11 0.29 15.18
C THR A 7 16.59 1.21 16.29
N PHE A 8 17.86 1.57 16.26
CA PHE A 8 18.44 2.51 17.19
C PHE A 8 18.74 3.82 16.46
N LEU A 9 18.42 4.94 17.10
CA LEU A 9 18.77 6.28 16.65
C LEU A 9 19.76 6.87 17.65
N ASP A 10 20.75 7.60 17.14
CA ASP A 10 21.88 8.14 17.90
C ASP A 10 21.79 9.67 18.13
N PHE A 11 20.77 10.34 17.57
CA PHE A 11 20.53 11.77 17.73
C PHE A 11 19.11 12.09 18.22
N PRO A 12 18.92 12.99 19.21
CA PRO A 12 19.94 13.74 19.96
C PRO A 12 20.63 12.95 21.08
N ALA A 13 20.21 11.72 21.34
CA ALA A 13 20.81 10.76 22.26
C ALA A 13 20.44 9.34 21.80
N ASP A 14 21.16 8.32 22.25
CA ASP A 14 20.83 6.93 21.91
C ASP A 14 19.44 6.54 22.42
N HIS A 15 18.58 6.09 21.52
CA HIS A 15 17.27 5.56 21.86
C HIS A 15 16.84 4.45 20.91
N GLU A 16 16.15 3.46 21.48
CA GLU A 16 15.52 2.38 20.73
C GLU A 16 14.15 2.83 20.22
N VAL A 17 13.87 2.51 18.96
CA VAL A 17 12.56 2.69 18.32
C VAL A 17 12.02 1.34 17.92
N ARG A 18 10.90 0.94 18.54
CA ARG A 18 10.09 -0.18 18.08
C ARG A 18 9.08 0.33 17.06
N HIS A 19 9.08 -0.24 15.86
CA HIS A 19 8.16 0.11 14.80
C HIS A 19 7.72 -1.15 14.05
N GLN A 20 6.65 -1.05 13.28
CA GLN A 20 6.21 -2.16 12.43
C GLN A 20 7.23 -2.37 11.29
N ASP A 21 7.47 -3.62 10.89
CA ASP A 21 8.29 -3.92 9.72
C ASP A 21 7.64 -3.44 8.41
N LEU A 22 8.43 -3.31 7.34
CA LEU A 22 7.94 -2.75 6.08
C LEU A 22 6.83 -3.60 5.45
N ALA A 23 6.93 -4.94 5.52
CA ALA A 23 5.96 -5.85 4.92
C ALA A 23 4.60 -5.78 5.62
N SER A 24 4.59 -5.70 6.95
CA SER A 24 3.34 -5.59 7.73
C SER A 24 2.76 -4.18 7.64
N ASN A 25 3.58 -3.13 7.62
CA ASN A 25 3.07 -1.77 7.36
C ASN A 25 2.48 -1.65 5.95
N PHE A 26 3.12 -2.28 4.95
CA PHE A 26 2.59 -2.29 3.57
C PHE A 26 1.25 -3.02 3.49
N ALA A 27 1.08 -4.13 4.21
CA ALA A 27 -0.20 -4.82 4.30
C ALA A 27 -1.32 -3.88 4.80
N LEU A 28 -1.07 -3.05 5.81
CA LEU A 28 -2.06 -2.09 6.30
C LEU A 28 -2.32 -0.93 5.30
N LYS A 29 -1.32 -0.55 4.49
CA LYS A 29 -1.54 0.41 3.39
C LYS A 29 -2.43 -0.17 2.31
N ILE A 30 -2.25 -1.44 1.93
CA ILE A 30 -3.12 -2.14 0.99
C ILE A 30 -4.53 -2.27 1.55
N HIS A 31 -4.67 -2.62 2.83
CA HIS A 31 -5.96 -2.63 3.50
C HIS A 31 -6.67 -1.27 3.39
N ALA A 32 -5.96 -0.16 3.62
CA ALA A 32 -6.52 1.18 3.44
C ALA A 32 -6.98 1.47 1.99
N LEU A 33 -6.23 1.02 0.98
CA LEU A 33 -6.63 1.16 -0.42
C LEU A 33 -7.95 0.44 -0.75
N LEU A 34 -8.14 -0.75 -0.17
CA LEU A 34 -9.27 -1.63 -0.43
C LEU A 34 -10.50 -1.31 0.43
N CYS A 35 -10.31 -0.78 1.65
CA CYS A 35 -11.37 -0.67 2.64
C CYS A 35 -11.84 0.76 2.95
N ARG A 36 -11.17 1.81 2.48
CA ARG A 36 -11.67 3.18 2.67
C ARG A 36 -12.87 3.47 1.76
N ASP A 37 -13.91 4.07 2.34
CA ASP A 37 -15.10 4.54 1.62
C ASP A 37 -14.85 5.81 0.78
N TYR A 38 -13.67 6.41 0.89
CA TYR A 38 -13.28 7.59 0.15
C TYR A 38 -11.89 7.44 -0.47
N LEU A 39 -11.67 8.13 -1.59
CA LEU A 39 -10.38 8.15 -2.25
C LEU A 39 -9.39 9.03 -1.49
N LYS A 40 -8.22 8.48 -1.20
CA LYS A 40 -7.09 9.20 -0.59
C LYS A 40 -5.84 8.99 -1.43
N GLY A 41 -5.46 10.00 -2.21
CA GLY A 41 -4.35 9.90 -3.17
C GLY A 41 -3.01 9.53 -2.50
N ARG A 42 -2.76 10.00 -1.28
CA ARG A 42 -1.52 9.66 -0.55
C ARG A 42 -1.34 8.16 -0.28
N ASP A 43 -2.41 7.40 -0.15
CA ASP A 43 -2.29 5.95 0.05
C ASP A 43 -1.76 5.26 -1.23
N TRP A 44 -2.08 5.80 -2.42
CA TRP A 44 -1.50 5.36 -3.70
C TRP A 44 -0.05 5.80 -3.90
N TYR A 45 0.33 6.94 -3.32
CA TYR A 45 1.73 7.37 -3.28
C TYR A 45 2.57 6.37 -2.48
N ASP A 46 2.09 6.00 -1.27
CA ASP A 46 2.72 4.99 -0.43
C ASP A 46 2.84 3.65 -1.18
N PHE A 47 1.77 3.20 -1.85
CA PHE A 47 1.81 1.98 -2.67
C PHE A 47 2.92 2.02 -3.73
N SER A 48 3.01 3.10 -4.51
CA SER A 48 4.07 3.27 -5.51
C SER A 48 5.47 3.26 -4.87
N TRP A 49 5.62 3.84 -3.68
CA TRP A 49 6.87 3.85 -2.92
C TRP A 49 7.28 2.44 -2.46
N TYR A 50 6.36 1.66 -1.90
CA TYR A 50 6.63 0.26 -1.49
C TYR A 50 7.03 -0.61 -2.68
N VAL A 51 6.31 -0.50 -3.80
CA VAL A 51 6.61 -1.21 -5.05
C VAL A 51 7.97 -0.79 -5.63
N ALA A 52 8.34 0.49 -5.53
CA ALA A 52 9.65 0.97 -5.97
C ALA A 52 10.79 0.30 -5.19
N ARG A 53 10.59 0.08 -3.88
CA ARG A 53 11.55 -0.58 -2.97
C ARG A 53 11.56 -2.11 -3.04
N GLY A 54 10.69 -2.73 -3.84
CA GLY A 54 10.59 -4.17 -3.94
C GLY A 54 10.07 -4.84 -2.67
N VAL A 55 9.29 -4.13 -1.86
CA VAL A 55 8.68 -4.70 -0.64
C VAL A 55 7.42 -5.44 -1.05
N PHE A 56 7.33 -6.72 -0.68
CA PHE A 56 6.10 -7.51 -0.80
C PHE A 56 5.30 -7.45 0.51
N PRO A 57 3.96 -7.31 0.48
CA PRO A 57 3.17 -7.19 1.70
C PRO A 57 3.08 -8.51 2.46
N ASN A 58 2.98 -8.42 3.77
CA ASN A 58 2.66 -9.56 4.63
C ASN A 58 1.19 -9.97 4.42
N LEU A 59 0.95 -10.96 3.55
CA LEU A 59 -0.40 -11.39 3.16
C LEU A 59 -1.21 -11.96 4.33
N ALA A 60 -0.57 -12.66 5.27
CA ALA A 60 -1.25 -13.17 6.46
C ALA A 60 -1.75 -12.03 7.35
N HIS A 61 -0.98 -10.95 7.47
CA HIS A 61 -1.41 -9.76 8.20
C HIS A 61 -2.53 -9.01 7.47
N LEU A 62 -2.43 -8.87 6.13
CA LEU A 62 -3.48 -8.29 5.30
C LEU A 62 -4.80 -9.06 5.44
N GLN A 63 -4.75 -10.39 5.36
CA GLN A 63 -5.92 -11.26 5.53
C GLN A 63 -6.61 -11.02 6.87
N ALA A 64 -5.84 -11.03 7.97
CA ALA A 64 -6.38 -10.79 9.29
C ALA A 64 -7.06 -9.41 9.39
N ALA A 65 -6.45 -8.37 8.81
CA ALA A 65 -7.01 -7.02 8.80
C ALA A 65 -8.32 -6.93 7.98
N LEU A 66 -8.39 -7.60 6.82
CA LEU A 66 -9.59 -7.64 5.96
C LEU A 66 -10.76 -8.36 6.63
N ILE A 67 -10.48 -9.50 7.31
CA ILE A 67 -11.49 -10.25 8.05
C ILE A 67 -11.98 -9.48 9.27
N GLN A 68 -11.10 -8.66 9.88
CA GLN A 68 -11.47 -7.84 11.02
C GLN A 68 -12.33 -6.64 10.61
N PHE A 69 -11.95 -5.89 9.57
CA PHE A 69 -12.62 -4.66 9.20
C PHE A 69 -12.61 -4.42 7.68
N GLY A 70 -13.71 -3.84 7.19
CA GLY A 70 -13.92 -3.52 5.78
C GLY A 70 -14.92 -4.45 5.10
N PRO A 71 -14.99 -4.43 3.76
CA PRO A 71 -16.00 -5.17 2.99
C PRO A 71 -15.99 -6.69 3.18
N TRP A 72 -14.86 -7.25 3.63
CA TRP A 72 -14.69 -8.69 3.88
C TRP A 72 -14.81 -9.07 5.36
N SER A 73 -15.27 -8.15 6.22
CA SER A 73 -15.38 -8.41 7.65
C SER A 73 -16.24 -9.65 7.94
N GLY A 74 -15.74 -10.55 8.79
CA GLY A 74 -16.42 -11.79 9.18
C GLY A 74 -16.26 -12.97 8.21
N GLN A 75 -15.64 -12.79 7.03
CA GLN A 75 -15.40 -13.87 6.06
C GLN A 75 -14.22 -14.76 6.47
N LYS A 76 -14.47 -15.74 7.35
CA LYS A 76 -13.42 -16.60 7.93
C LYS A 76 -12.70 -17.49 6.91
N ASP A 77 -13.32 -17.74 5.75
CA ASP A 77 -12.81 -18.55 4.66
C ASP A 77 -12.06 -17.75 3.58
N LEU A 78 -11.93 -16.42 3.76
CA LEU A 78 -11.16 -15.57 2.85
C LEU A 78 -9.70 -16.05 2.78
N LYS A 79 -9.24 -16.36 1.56
CA LYS A 79 -7.85 -16.68 1.26
C LYS A 79 -7.20 -15.53 0.49
N VAL A 80 -6.28 -14.84 1.15
CA VAL A 80 -5.51 -13.74 0.56
C VAL A 80 -4.16 -14.28 0.11
N ASP A 81 -4.12 -14.72 -1.13
CA ASP A 81 -2.89 -15.09 -1.83
C ASP A 81 -2.52 -14.02 -2.88
N THR A 82 -1.39 -14.22 -3.57
CA THR A 82 -0.92 -13.31 -4.62
C THR A 82 -1.94 -13.15 -5.76
N ALA A 83 -2.67 -14.20 -6.11
CA ALA A 83 -3.68 -14.14 -7.18
C ALA A 83 -4.90 -13.32 -6.75
N TRP A 84 -5.36 -13.48 -5.51
CA TRP A 84 -6.40 -12.65 -4.91
C TRP A 84 -5.96 -11.19 -4.85
N LEU A 85 -4.73 -10.92 -4.40
CA LEU A 85 -4.20 -9.57 -4.29
C LEU A 85 -4.15 -8.86 -5.64
N ASN A 86 -3.70 -9.57 -6.68
CA ASN A 86 -3.68 -9.05 -8.05
C ASN A 86 -5.07 -8.65 -8.54
N ARG A 87 -6.08 -9.50 -8.31
CA ARG A 87 -7.47 -9.19 -8.70
C ARG A 87 -8.01 -8.00 -7.91
N ALA A 88 -7.95 -8.05 -6.58
CA ALA A 88 -8.54 -7.03 -5.72
C ALA A 88 -7.93 -5.63 -5.94
N LEU A 89 -6.60 -5.53 -6.09
CA LEU A 89 -5.95 -4.27 -6.42
C LEU A 89 -6.21 -3.84 -7.86
N GLY A 90 -6.26 -4.78 -8.82
CA GLY A 90 -6.61 -4.50 -10.21
C GLY A 90 -7.98 -3.86 -10.33
N ASP A 91 -9.00 -4.50 -9.76
CA ASP A 91 -10.38 -3.99 -9.72
C ASP A 91 -10.42 -2.60 -9.07
N ARG A 92 -9.67 -2.42 -7.97
CA ARG A 92 -9.61 -1.12 -7.30
C ARG A 92 -8.96 -0.05 -8.17
N ILE A 93 -7.86 -0.34 -8.86
CA ILE A 93 -7.15 0.59 -9.77
C ILE A 93 -8.08 1.10 -10.87
N ASP A 94 -8.93 0.24 -11.42
CA ASP A 94 -9.85 0.57 -12.50
C ASP A 94 -10.99 1.51 -12.06
N THR A 95 -11.31 1.54 -10.77
CA THR A 95 -12.38 2.38 -10.20
C THR A 95 -11.93 3.75 -9.71
N VAL A 96 -10.62 4.02 -9.63
CA VAL A 96 -10.10 5.26 -9.04
C VAL A 96 -10.22 6.44 -9.99
N ASP A 97 -10.73 7.56 -9.48
CA ASP A 97 -10.57 8.86 -10.11
C ASP A 97 -9.15 9.38 -9.90
N TRP A 98 -8.30 9.19 -10.90
CA TRP A 98 -6.89 9.54 -10.80
C TRP A 98 -6.64 11.06 -10.77
N GLU A 99 -7.54 11.91 -11.26
CA GLU A 99 -7.41 13.37 -11.14
C GLU A 99 -7.55 13.83 -9.70
N VAL A 100 -8.53 13.25 -8.99
CA VAL A 100 -8.72 13.50 -7.56
C VAL A 100 -7.53 12.97 -6.77
N ALA A 101 -7.04 11.76 -7.09
CA ALA A 101 -5.85 11.19 -6.44
C ALA A 101 -4.61 12.07 -6.62
N ARG A 102 -4.34 12.54 -7.85
CA ARG A 102 -3.25 13.50 -8.13
C ARG A 102 -3.36 14.75 -7.28
N THR A 103 -4.55 15.32 -7.22
CA THR A 103 -4.80 16.59 -6.54
C THR A 103 -4.61 16.48 -5.03
N ASP A 104 -4.99 15.36 -4.41
CA ASP A 104 -4.75 15.13 -2.97
C ASP A 104 -3.25 15.18 -2.63
N VAL A 105 -2.41 14.60 -3.50
CA VAL A 105 -0.96 14.44 -3.27
C VAL A 105 -0.17 15.68 -3.65
N ARG A 106 -0.60 16.43 -4.67
CA ARG A 106 0.13 17.54 -5.29
C ARG A 106 0.74 18.53 -4.29
N ARG A 107 0.01 18.92 -3.24
CA ARG A 107 0.45 19.90 -2.22
C ARG A 107 1.57 19.41 -1.29
N PHE A 108 1.89 18.11 -1.30
CA PHE A 108 2.88 17.51 -0.42
C PHE A 108 4.20 17.19 -1.13
N LEU A 109 4.25 17.32 -2.46
CA LEU A 109 5.41 16.95 -3.25
C LEU A 109 6.33 18.13 -3.51
N ARG A 110 7.62 17.83 -3.63
CA ARG A 110 8.61 18.80 -4.08
C ARG A 110 8.46 19.07 -5.58
N PRO A 111 8.93 20.23 -6.09
CA PRO A 111 8.76 20.61 -7.49
C PRO A 111 9.26 19.58 -8.51
N ASP A 112 10.33 18.85 -8.19
CA ASP A 112 10.91 17.78 -9.02
C ASP A 112 10.03 16.52 -9.05
N GLU A 113 9.30 16.23 -7.97
CA GLU A 113 8.40 15.08 -7.86
C GLU A 113 7.04 15.35 -8.51
N LEU A 114 6.62 16.61 -8.66
CA LEU A 114 5.32 16.98 -9.24
C LEU A 114 5.10 16.39 -10.64
N LYS A 115 6.12 16.38 -11.50
CA LYS A 115 6.03 15.82 -12.85
C LYS A 115 5.69 14.34 -12.86
N SER A 116 6.04 13.61 -11.80
CA SER A 116 5.71 12.18 -11.69
C SER A 116 4.21 11.92 -11.52
N LEU A 117 3.46 12.91 -11.01
CA LEU A 117 2.00 12.81 -10.87
C LEU A 117 1.29 12.77 -12.23
N ASP A 118 1.87 13.36 -13.28
CA ASP A 118 1.29 13.36 -14.63
C ASP A 118 1.20 11.95 -15.22
N LEU A 119 1.99 11.01 -14.70
CA LEU A 119 1.95 9.60 -15.11
C LEU A 119 0.80 8.83 -14.43
N TRP A 120 0.23 9.35 -13.34
CA TRP A 120 -0.78 8.63 -12.56
C TRP A 120 -1.98 8.33 -13.45
N SER A 121 -2.31 7.05 -13.57
CA SER A 121 -3.34 6.56 -14.47
C SER A 121 -3.60 5.10 -14.14
N PRO A 122 -4.72 4.51 -14.58
CA PRO A 122 -4.93 3.08 -14.43
C PRO A 122 -3.74 2.30 -14.98
N ARG A 123 -3.30 2.62 -16.20
CA ARG A 123 -2.13 2.00 -16.86
C ARG A 123 -0.85 2.06 -16.01
N PHE A 124 -0.56 3.20 -15.39
CA PHE A 124 0.63 3.34 -14.55
C PHE A 124 0.55 2.46 -13.30
N PHE A 125 -0.59 2.45 -12.61
CA PHE A 125 -0.75 1.64 -11.40
C PHE A 125 -0.91 0.15 -11.70
N SER A 126 -1.47 -0.24 -12.85
CA SER A 126 -1.44 -1.62 -13.33
C SER A 126 0.00 -2.09 -13.58
N ALA A 127 0.88 -1.23 -14.12
CA ALA A 127 2.30 -1.55 -14.27
C ALA A 127 3.01 -1.71 -12.91
N LYS A 128 2.65 -0.89 -11.92
CA LYS A 128 3.15 -1.04 -10.54
C LYS A 128 2.66 -2.34 -9.89
N LEU A 129 1.38 -2.67 -10.07
CA LEU A 129 0.82 -3.94 -9.61
C LEU A 129 1.53 -5.12 -10.27
N ALA A 130 1.73 -5.11 -11.59
CA ALA A 130 2.47 -6.17 -12.28
C ALA A 130 3.90 -6.34 -11.71
N LYS A 131 4.61 -5.25 -11.43
CA LYS A 131 5.92 -5.29 -10.76
C LYS A 131 5.83 -5.92 -9.36
N LEU A 132 4.82 -5.58 -8.57
CA LEU A 132 4.60 -6.15 -7.24
C LEU A 132 4.37 -7.67 -7.30
N ILE A 133 3.54 -8.12 -8.24
CA ILE A 133 3.24 -9.54 -8.40
C ILE A 133 4.48 -10.31 -8.87
N ALA A 134 5.31 -9.71 -9.74
CA ALA A 134 6.56 -10.30 -10.17
C ALA A 134 7.60 -10.44 -9.04
N SER A 135 7.49 -9.66 -7.95
CA SER A 135 8.35 -9.79 -6.78
C SER A 135 7.82 -10.77 -5.72
N ALA A 136 6.69 -11.44 -5.98
CA ALA A 136 6.19 -12.52 -5.14
C ALA A 136 7.06 -13.77 -5.35
N GLY A 137 8.23 -13.79 -4.72
CA GLY A 137 9.11 -14.95 -4.59
C GLY A 137 8.87 -15.66 -3.27
#